data_AF-A0A1V2QHV4-F1
#
_entry.id   AF-A0A1V2QHV4-F1
#
_cell.length_a   1.000
_cell.length_b   1.000
_cell.length_c   1.000
_cell.angle_alpha   90.00
_cell.angle_beta   90.00
_cell.angle_gamma   90.00
#
_symmetry.space_group_name_H-M   'P 1'
#
loop_
_entity.id
_entity.type
_entity.pdbx_description
1 polymer ?
#
loop_
_entity_poly.entity_id
_entity_poly.type
_entity_poly.pdbx_seq_one_letter_code
_entity_poly.pdbx_strand_id
1 'polypeptide(L)'
;MQPDPPGHDHHGVQAAGHIQVLHLAFADAIDALRAEGVELINLPFSGSTWEGSPPRAIENALLRLGSNAVVVCAAGNLGTSAVLHPAGTRLRKEREDDPDPALVIAVGAVHDTIGQVAPFSGYGPWVTACAGGVDVVGPYFEDGYPKGYHGWAIWSGTSFSAATVTGRIAARMAADKSARAAWDELLTDPPAEIEVWDVNGPRTLPYIKGLGPA
;
A
#
# COMPACT_ATOMS: atom_id res chain seq x y z
N MET A 1 -22.87 -53.28 -8.37
CA MET A 1 -22.94 -51.93 -7.77
C MET A 1 -21.60 -51.27 -8.08
N GLN A 2 -21.54 -50.46 -9.14
CA GLN A 2 -20.32 -49.69 -9.45
C GLN A 2 -20.29 -48.44 -8.56
N PRO A 3 -19.12 -47.98 -8.10
CA PRO A 3 -19.01 -46.73 -7.34
C PRO A 3 -19.11 -45.53 -8.28
N ASP A 4 -19.77 -44.47 -7.81
CA ASP A 4 -19.86 -43.18 -8.51
C ASP A 4 -18.48 -42.52 -8.67
N PRO A 5 -18.28 -41.74 -9.74
CA PRO A 5 -17.05 -40.96 -9.92
C PRO A 5 -17.00 -39.78 -8.92
N PRO A 6 -15.79 -39.33 -8.53
CA PRO A 6 -15.65 -38.24 -7.58
C PRO A 6 -16.17 -36.93 -8.19
N GLY A 7 -17.02 -36.23 -7.43
CA GLY A 7 -17.61 -34.96 -7.82
C GLY A 7 -16.53 -33.91 -8.10
N HIS A 8 -16.67 -33.23 -9.24
CA HIS A 8 -15.85 -32.08 -9.58
C HIS A 8 -16.09 -30.95 -8.57
N ASP A 9 -15.00 -30.44 -7.99
CA ASP A 9 -15.01 -29.36 -7.03
C ASP A 9 -15.35 -28.03 -7.72
N HIS A 10 -16.63 -27.67 -7.70
CA HIS A 10 -17.17 -26.47 -8.33
C HIS A 10 -16.87 -25.17 -7.53
N HIS A 11 -16.38 -25.28 -6.28
CA HIS A 11 -16.15 -24.12 -5.41
C HIS A 11 -14.84 -23.38 -5.73
N GLY A 12 -13.79 -24.08 -6.16
CA GLY A 12 -12.50 -23.48 -6.51
C GLY A 12 -12.54 -22.60 -7.77
N VAL A 13 -13.37 -22.95 -8.75
CA VAL A 13 -13.46 -22.24 -10.05
C VAL A 13 -14.17 -20.89 -9.90
N GLN A 14 -15.21 -20.80 -9.06
CA GLN A 14 -15.93 -19.54 -8.82
C GLN A 14 -15.11 -18.52 -8.03
N ALA A 15 -14.36 -18.97 -7.00
CA ALA A 15 -13.49 -18.10 -6.23
C ALA A 15 -12.33 -17.55 -7.08
N ALA A 16 -11.71 -18.39 -7.90
CA ALA A 16 -10.66 -17.97 -8.85
C ALA A 16 -11.20 -16.94 -9.87
N GLY A 17 -12.40 -17.17 -10.42
CA GLY A 17 -13.06 -16.23 -11.32
C GLY A 17 -13.37 -14.87 -10.67
N HIS A 18 -13.83 -14.86 -9.42
CA HIS A 18 -14.13 -13.62 -8.69
C HIS A 18 -12.87 -12.81 -8.37
N ILE A 19 -11.79 -13.48 -7.95
CA ILE A 19 -10.48 -12.86 -7.70
C ILE A 19 -9.90 -12.25 -8.98
N GLN A 20 -10.01 -12.96 -10.11
CA GLN A 20 -9.51 -12.48 -11.41
C GLN A 20 -10.28 -11.25 -11.91
N VAL A 21 -11.61 -11.20 -11.71
CA VAL A 21 -12.43 -10.01 -12.02
C VAL A 21 -12.04 -8.81 -11.15
N LEU A 22 -11.73 -9.04 -9.86
CA LEU A 22 -11.32 -7.98 -8.95
C LEU A 22 -9.96 -7.38 -9.32
N HIS A 23 -8.98 -8.20 -9.71
CA HIS A 23 -7.67 -7.71 -10.15
C HIS A 23 -7.73 -6.83 -11.40
N LEU A 24 -8.62 -7.16 -12.33
CA LEU A 24 -8.85 -6.35 -13.53
C LEU A 24 -9.47 -5.00 -13.17
N ALA A 25 -10.48 -4.98 -12.29
CA ALA A 25 -11.08 -3.73 -11.82
C ALA A 25 -10.05 -2.79 -11.15
N PHE A 26 -9.11 -3.34 -10.38
CA PHE A 26 -8.02 -2.56 -9.79
C PHE A 26 -7.04 -2.03 -10.85
N ALA A 27 -6.66 -2.86 -11.82
CA ALA A 27 -5.78 -2.43 -12.91
C ALA A 27 -6.42 -1.30 -13.74
N ASP A 28 -7.70 -1.45 -14.07
CA ASP A 28 -8.47 -0.46 -14.82
C ASP A 28 -8.58 0.86 -14.06
N ALA A 29 -8.76 0.81 -12.73
CA ALA A 29 -8.79 2.01 -11.89
C ALA A 29 -7.43 2.74 -11.86
N ILE A 30 -6.31 2.00 -11.81
CA ILE A 30 -4.97 2.59 -11.89
C ILE A 30 -4.76 3.25 -13.27
N ASP A 31 -5.18 2.60 -14.35
CA ASP A 31 -5.08 3.16 -15.69
C ASP A 31 -5.97 4.40 -15.88
N ALA A 32 -7.15 4.43 -15.27
CA ALA A 32 -8.03 5.60 -15.28
C ALA A 32 -7.37 6.80 -14.57
N LEU A 33 -6.83 6.58 -13.36
CA LEU A 33 -6.09 7.62 -12.62
C LEU A 33 -4.88 8.13 -13.42
N ARG A 34 -4.15 7.23 -14.08
CA ARG A 34 -3.05 7.58 -14.99
C ARG A 34 -3.54 8.47 -16.14
N ALA A 35 -4.66 8.13 -16.77
CA ALA A 35 -5.21 8.90 -17.89
C ALA A 35 -5.64 10.32 -17.47
N GLU A 36 -6.03 10.50 -16.20
CA GLU A 36 -6.32 11.80 -15.59
C GLU A 36 -5.06 12.58 -15.17
N GLY A 37 -3.87 11.98 -15.31
CA GLY A 37 -2.60 12.60 -14.93
C GLY A 37 -2.30 12.55 -13.43
N VAL A 38 -2.93 11.64 -12.68
CA VAL A 38 -2.70 11.47 -11.25
C VAL A 38 -1.32 10.83 -11.02
N GLU A 39 -0.44 11.56 -10.32
CA GLU A 39 0.91 11.07 -9.98
C GLU A 39 1.01 10.48 -8.57
N LEU A 40 0.05 10.73 -7.68
CA LEU A 40 0.06 10.20 -6.31
C LEU A 40 -1.17 9.33 -6.07
N ILE A 41 -0.96 8.03 -5.88
CA ILE A 41 -2.03 7.05 -5.70
C ILE A 41 -1.89 6.39 -4.34
N ASN A 42 -2.95 6.39 -3.54
CA ASN A 42 -3.02 5.67 -2.27
C ASN A 42 -3.79 4.36 -2.45
N LEU A 43 -3.13 3.23 -2.19
CA LEU A 43 -3.71 1.90 -2.13
C LEU A 43 -3.67 1.43 -0.67
N PRO A 44 -4.70 1.73 0.14
CA PRO A 44 -4.68 1.49 1.58
C PRO A 44 -4.87 0.01 1.96
N PHE A 45 -4.46 -0.91 1.09
CA PHE A 45 -4.61 -2.35 1.22
C PHE A 45 -3.41 -3.08 0.62
N SER A 46 -3.19 -4.31 1.08
CA SER A 46 -2.36 -5.31 0.42
C SER A 46 -2.89 -6.70 0.76
N GLY A 47 -2.61 -7.68 -0.09
CA GLY A 47 -3.01 -9.08 0.10
C GLY A 47 -1.94 -10.06 -0.37
N SER A 48 -2.01 -11.28 0.14
CA SER A 48 -1.20 -12.38 -0.37
C SER A 48 -1.76 -12.88 -1.71
N THR A 49 -0.88 -13.45 -2.52
CA THR A 49 -1.26 -14.19 -3.72
C THR A 49 -0.81 -15.64 -3.57
N TRP A 50 -1.46 -16.56 -4.28
CA TRP A 50 -1.14 -17.98 -4.20
C TRP A 50 0.33 -18.29 -4.55
N GLU A 51 0.87 -17.61 -5.57
CA GLU A 51 2.25 -17.81 -6.05
C GLU A 51 3.26 -16.86 -5.40
N GLY A 52 2.85 -16.02 -4.43
CA GLY A 52 3.71 -14.99 -3.84
C GLY A 52 4.24 -13.96 -4.83
N SER A 53 3.63 -13.88 -6.01
CA SER A 53 3.93 -12.95 -7.09
C SER A 53 2.80 -11.94 -7.24
N PRO A 54 3.07 -10.71 -7.68
CA PRO A 54 2.02 -9.72 -7.85
C PRO A 54 0.99 -10.19 -8.90
N PRO A 55 -0.30 -9.86 -8.75
CA PRO A 55 -1.27 -10.10 -9.80
C PRO A 55 -0.83 -9.34 -11.06
N ARG A 56 -0.54 -10.06 -12.15
CA ARG A 56 0.05 -9.49 -13.38
C ARG A 56 -0.69 -8.28 -13.93
N ALA A 57 -2.03 -8.26 -13.83
CA ALA A 57 -2.83 -7.11 -14.27
C ALA A 57 -2.49 -5.84 -13.49
N ILE A 58 -2.38 -5.94 -12.16
CA ILE A 58 -2.01 -4.84 -11.27
C ILE A 58 -0.54 -4.44 -11.51
N GLU A 59 0.37 -5.41 -11.59
CA GLU A 59 1.79 -5.15 -11.90
C GLU A 59 1.95 -4.38 -13.22
N ASN A 60 1.28 -4.82 -14.29
CA ASN A 60 1.34 -4.16 -15.59
C ASN A 60 0.73 -2.75 -15.54
N ALA A 61 -0.34 -2.53 -14.77
CA ALA A 61 -0.91 -1.19 -14.59
C ALA A 61 0.06 -0.27 -13.85
N LEU A 62 0.72 -0.76 -12.81
CA LEU A 62 1.77 -0.03 -12.10
C LEU A 62 2.98 0.28 -13.00
N LEU A 63 3.39 -0.65 -13.87
CA LEU A 63 4.47 -0.44 -14.85
C LEU A 63 4.13 0.63 -15.89
N ARG A 64 2.83 0.85 -16.19
CA ARG A 64 2.40 1.91 -17.11
C ARG A 64 2.45 3.31 -16.49
N LEU A 65 2.52 3.42 -15.17
CA LEU A 65 2.69 4.70 -14.49
C LEU A 65 4.09 5.27 -14.79
N GLY A 66 4.17 6.59 -14.97
CA GLY A 66 5.44 7.27 -15.27
C GLY A 66 6.37 7.38 -14.05
N SER A 67 7.64 7.74 -14.31
CA SER A 67 8.67 7.91 -13.27
C SER A 67 8.30 8.95 -12.21
N ASN A 68 7.48 9.94 -12.53
CA ASN A 68 6.99 10.93 -11.57
C ASN A 68 6.03 10.38 -10.53
N ALA A 69 5.41 9.22 -10.80
CA ALA A 69 4.34 8.71 -9.98
C ALA A 69 4.84 7.95 -8.74
N VAL A 70 4.07 8.06 -7.66
CA VAL A 70 4.25 7.36 -6.39
C VAL A 70 2.96 6.66 -6.02
N VAL A 71 3.08 5.39 -5.67
CA VAL A 71 2.00 4.53 -5.20
C VAL A 71 2.28 4.16 -3.76
N VAL A 72 1.49 4.67 -2.84
CA VAL A 72 1.62 4.43 -1.40
C VAL A 72 0.70 3.28 -1.01
N CYS A 73 1.27 2.21 -0.45
CA CYS A 73 0.58 0.98 -0.14
C CYS A 73 0.66 0.64 1.35
N ALA A 74 -0.44 0.15 1.90
CA ALA A 74 -0.46 -0.38 3.27
C ALA A 74 0.33 -1.70 3.36
N ALA A 75 1.18 -1.87 4.37
CA ALA A 75 1.93 -3.11 4.59
C ALA A 75 1.06 -4.30 5.09
N GLY A 76 -0.23 -4.09 5.34
CA GLY A 76 -1.13 -5.13 5.84
C GLY A 76 -1.07 -5.31 7.36
N ASN A 77 -2.10 -5.99 7.90
CA ASN A 77 -2.41 -5.98 9.34
C ASN A 77 -2.35 -7.38 9.99
N LEU A 78 -1.58 -8.30 9.41
CA LEU A 78 -1.51 -9.70 9.87
C LEU A 78 -0.22 -10.03 10.65
N GLY A 79 0.65 -9.05 10.93
CA GLY A 79 1.91 -9.27 11.65
C GLY A 79 2.80 -10.30 10.96
N THR A 80 2.89 -10.24 9.64
CA THR A 80 3.57 -11.25 8.82
C THR A 80 4.77 -10.68 8.08
N SER A 81 5.77 -11.54 7.85
CA SER A 81 6.91 -11.25 6.97
C SER A 81 6.66 -11.59 5.50
N ALA A 82 5.55 -12.28 5.20
CA ALA A 82 5.18 -12.62 3.83
C ALA A 82 5.01 -11.35 3.00
N VAL A 83 5.51 -11.37 1.77
CA VAL A 83 5.35 -10.27 0.82
C VAL A 83 3.88 -10.15 0.47
N LEU A 84 3.30 -8.98 0.72
CA LEU A 84 1.91 -8.67 0.33
C LEU A 84 1.91 -7.69 -0.84
N HIS A 85 1.00 -7.89 -1.79
CA HIS A 85 0.89 -7.06 -2.99
C HIS A 85 -0.33 -6.14 -2.90
N PRO A 86 -0.25 -4.89 -3.41
CA PRO A 86 0.86 -4.35 -4.21
C PRO A 86 2.04 -3.80 -3.40
N ALA A 87 1.98 -3.69 -2.07
CA ALA A 87 3.05 -3.06 -1.26
C ALA A 87 4.46 -3.60 -1.55
N GLY A 88 4.62 -4.92 -1.60
CA GLY A 88 5.90 -5.56 -1.85
C GLY A 88 6.27 -5.75 -3.33
N THR A 89 5.48 -5.21 -4.25
CA THR A 89 5.77 -5.29 -5.69
C THR A 89 6.98 -4.43 -6.03
N ARG A 90 8.05 -5.06 -6.54
CA ARG A 90 9.26 -4.37 -7.01
C ARG A 90 9.21 -4.19 -8.51
N LEU A 91 8.83 -2.99 -8.95
CA LEU A 91 8.81 -2.64 -10.37
C LEU A 91 10.23 -2.51 -10.91
N ARG A 92 10.46 -3.06 -12.10
CA ARG A 92 11.72 -2.96 -12.83
C ARG A 92 11.42 -2.60 -14.26
N LYS A 93 12.35 -1.90 -14.91
CA LYS A 93 12.32 -1.68 -16.35
C LYS A 93 12.38 -3.02 -17.07
N GLU A 94 11.68 -3.14 -18.20
CA GLU A 94 11.82 -4.30 -19.08
C GLU A 94 13.12 -4.20 -19.89
N ARG A 95 13.49 -2.97 -20.29
CA ARG A 95 14.71 -2.66 -21.03
C ARG A 95 15.49 -1.52 -20.38
N GLU A 96 16.80 -1.49 -20.59
CA GLU A 96 17.67 -0.47 -19.98
C GLU A 96 17.30 0.96 -20.41
N ASP A 97 16.82 1.12 -21.64
CA ASP A 97 16.40 2.38 -22.25
C ASP A 97 14.98 2.81 -21.87
N ASP A 98 14.20 1.95 -21.19
CA ASP A 98 12.87 2.32 -20.72
C ASP A 98 12.96 3.41 -19.62
N PRO A 99 11.94 4.27 -19.50
CA PRO A 99 11.85 5.20 -18.37
C PRO A 99 11.76 4.43 -17.04
N ASP A 100 12.19 5.07 -15.94
CA ASP A 100 12.01 4.49 -14.61
C ASP A 100 10.51 4.28 -14.32
N PRO A 101 10.12 3.15 -13.71
CA PRO A 101 8.73 2.94 -13.32
C PRO A 101 8.35 3.85 -12.13
N ALA A 102 7.06 3.88 -11.83
CA ALA A 102 6.56 4.50 -10.59
C ALA A 102 7.22 3.92 -9.33
N LEU A 103 7.22 4.70 -8.25
CA LEU A 103 7.70 4.24 -6.95
C LEU A 103 6.57 3.55 -6.21
N VAL A 104 6.78 2.32 -5.73
CA VAL A 104 5.87 1.70 -4.75
C VAL A 104 6.46 1.87 -3.36
N ILE A 105 5.71 2.51 -2.46
CA ILE A 105 6.09 2.72 -1.06
C ILE A 105 5.22 1.82 -0.18
N ALA A 106 5.82 0.84 0.48
CA ALA A 106 5.15 0.00 1.45
C ALA A 106 5.28 0.59 2.85
N VAL A 107 4.14 0.91 3.48
CA VAL A 107 4.08 1.64 4.75
C VAL A 107 3.64 0.75 5.90
N GLY A 108 4.53 0.55 6.87
CA GLY A 108 4.24 -0.10 8.14
C GLY A 108 3.61 0.85 9.16
N ALA A 109 2.95 0.27 10.17
CA ALA A 109 2.26 1.02 11.21
C ALA A 109 3.10 1.19 12.48
N VAL A 110 3.12 2.41 13.01
CA VAL A 110 3.76 2.77 14.27
C VAL A 110 2.71 3.21 15.28
N HIS A 111 2.95 2.88 16.54
CA HIS A 111 2.24 3.46 17.66
C HIS A 111 3.03 4.67 18.17
N ASP A 112 2.63 5.86 17.72
CA ASP A 112 3.37 7.12 17.91
C ASP A 112 3.66 7.44 19.38
N THR A 113 2.73 7.11 20.29
CA THR A 113 2.86 7.39 21.72
C THR A 113 4.01 6.64 22.38
N ILE A 114 4.26 5.40 21.94
CA ILE A 114 5.31 4.54 22.51
C ILE A 114 6.54 4.40 21.59
N GLY A 115 6.46 4.93 20.36
CA GLY A 115 7.56 4.89 19.39
C GLY A 115 7.93 3.50 18.91
N GLN A 116 6.96 2.57 18.84
CA GLN A 116 7.18 1.18 18.43
C GLN A 116 6.34 0.81 17.22
N VAL A 117 6.88 -0.08 16.39
CA VAL A 117 6.11 -0.70 15.30
C VAL A 117 4.95 -1.49 15.90
N ALA A 118 3.77 -1.33 15.31
CA ALA A 118 2.58 -2.04 15.75
C ALA A 118 2.74 -3.55 15.49
N PRO A 119 2.42 -4.44 16.46
CA PRO A 119 2.58 -5.89 16.29
C PRO A 119 1.82 -6.48 15.10
N PHE A 120 0.75 -5.84 14.67
CA PHE A 120 -0.03 -6.25 13.50
C PHE A 120 0.60 -5.82 12.16
N SER A 121 1.57 -4.90 12.15
CA SER A 121 2.13 -4.38 10.92
C SER A 121 2.85 -5.49 10.15
N GLY A 122 2.60 -5.59 8.84
CA GLY A 122 3.49 -6.34 7.95
C GLY A 122 4.91 -5.81 8.04
N TYR A 123 5.89 -6.70 7.91
CA TYR A 123 7.31 -6.39 8.06
C TYR A 123 8.18 -7.17 7.07
N GLY A 124 9.45 -6.79 6.94
CA GLY A 124 10.40 -7.43 6.04
C GLY A 124 11.03 -6.44 5.06
N PRO A 125 12.02 -6.89 4.25
CA PRO A 125 12.81 -6.02 3.36
C PRO A 125 12.02 -5.28 2.27
N TRP A 126 10.73 -5.58 2.13
CA TRP A 126 9.83 -4.95 1.18
C TRP A 126 9.05 -3.76 1.76
N VAL A 127 9.00 -3.60 3.09
CA VAL A 127 8.48 -2.37 3.74
C VAL A 127 9.54 -1.29 3.65
N THR A 128 9.20 -0.09 3.16
CA THR A 128 10.19 0.97 2.86
C THR A 128 10.03 2.22 3.73
N ALA A 129 8.90 2.36 4.42
CA ALA A 129 8.66 3.46 5.35
C ALA A 129 7.68 3.03 6.45
N CYS A 130 7.60 3.85 7.50
CA CYS A 130 6.66 3.70 8.60
C CYS A 130 5.94 5.01 8.87
N ALA A 131 4.70 4.95 9.37
CA ALA A 131 3.96 6.11 9.84
C ALA A 131 2.97 5.73 10.94
N GLY A 132 2.46 6.72 11.67
CA GLY A 132 1.44 6.53 12.69
C GLY A 132 0.22 5.80 12.13
N GLY A 133 -0.17 4.71 12.79
CA GLY A 133 -1.25 3.84 12.34
C GLY A 133 -2.00 3.16 13.49
N VAL A 134 -1.76 3.59 14.72
CA VAL A 134 -2.43 3.11 15.93
C VAL A 134 -3.11 4.29 16.59
N ASP A 135 -4.33 4.05 17.07
CA ASP A 135 -5.18 5.04 17.73
C ASP A 135 -5.42 6.33 16.92
N VAL A 136 -5.55 6.18 15.60
CA VAL A 136 -5.80 7.29 14.66
C VAL A 136 -7.26 7.72 14.75
N VAL A 137 -7.50 8.98 15.12
CA VAL A 137 -8.86 9.55 15.11
C VAL A 137 -9.28 9.87 13.68
N GLY A 138 -10.42 9.35 13.25
CA GLY A 138 -10.95 9.57 11.91
C GLY A 138 -12.48 9.50 11.85
N PRO A 139 -13.08 10.04 10.78
CA PRO A 139 -14.53 10.03 10.63
C PRO A 139 -15.06 8.59 10.52
N TYR A 140 -16.20 8.33 11.15
CA TYR A 140 -16.90 7.05 11.07
C TYR A 140 -18.14 7.20 10.19
N PHE A 141 -18.35 6.24 9.29
CA PHE A 141 -19.51 6.18 8.40
C PHE A 141 -20.20 4.82 8.58
N GLU A 142 -21.39 4.81 9.17
CA GLU A 142 -22.15 3.60 9.50
C GLU A 142 -22.71 2.93 8.23
N ASP A 143 -23.24 3.73 7.30
CA ASP A 143 -23.80 3.26 6.02
C ASP A 143 -22.81 3.32 4.84
N GLY A 144 -21.55 3.71 5.11
CA GLY A 144 -20.49 3.87 4.12
C GLY A 144 -20.46 5.24 3.40
N TYR A 145 -19.26 5.64 2.97
CA TYR A 145 -19.00 6.94 2.37
C TYR A 145 -19.66 7.11 0.98
N PRO A 146 -20.20 8.30 0.64
CA PRO A 146 -20.18 9.56 1.39
C PRO A 146 -21.36 9.80 2.35
N LYS A 147 -22.27 8.83 2.52
CA LYS A 147 -23.46 8.97 3.39
C LYS A 147 -23.22 8.35 4.76
N GLY A 148 -24.16 8.51 5.69
CA GLY A 148 -24.10 7.79 6.97
C GLY A 148 -22.96 8.23 7.90
N TYR A 149 -22.50 9.48 7.83
CA TYR A 149 -21.56 10.02 8.81
C TYR A 149 -22.13 9.88 10.23
N HIS A 150 -21.41 9.17 11.09
CA HIS A 150 -21.79 8.83 12.46
C HIS A 150 -20.68 9.26 13.44
N GLY A 151 -20.15 10.47 13.26
CA GLY A 151 -19.16 11.04 14.18
C GLY A 151 -17.74 10.54 13.94
N TRP A 152 -17.02 10.29 15.03
CA TRP A 152 -15.59 9.97 15.04
C TRP A 152 -15.32 8.62 15.70
N ALA A 153 -14.32 7.92 15.21
CA ALA A 153 -13.82 6.69 15.82
C ALA A 153 -12.29 6.73 15.91
N ILE A 154 -11.77 5.83 16.74
CA ILE A 154 -10.34 5.57 16.89
C ILE A 154 -10.03 4.30 16.10
N TRP A 155 -9.08 4.41 15.17
CA TRP A 155 -8.76 3.37 14.22
C TRP A 155 -7.33 2.89 14.35
N SER A 156 -7.08 1.63 14.02
CA SER A 156 -5.73 1.08 13.93
C SER A 156 -5.59 0.24 12.66
N GLY A 157 -4.51 0.47 11.92
CA GLY A 157 -4.18 -0.26 10.70
C GLY A 157 -3.15 0.45 9.83
N THR A 158 -2.36 -0.32 9.10
CA THR A 158 -1.38 0.18 8.10
C THR A 158 -2.04 1.01 6.99
N SER A 159 -3.33 0.84 6.75
CA SER A 159 -4.15 1.69 5.87
C SER A 159 -4.09 3.18 6.28
N PHE A 160 -4.10 3.47 7.58
CA PHE A 160 -4.00 4.84 8.10
C PHE A 160 -2.58 5.39 8.01
N SER A 161 -1.57 4.53 8.19
CA SER A 161 -0.17 4.88 7.95
C SER A 161 0.07 5.24 6.48
N ALA A 162 -0.46 4.45 5.54
CA ALA A 162 -0.39 4.75 4.11
C ALA A 162 -1.08 6.08 3.76
N ALA A 163 -2.25 6.35 4.34
CA ALA A 163 -2.94 7.63 4.18
C ALA A 163 -2.11 8.80 4.72
N THR A 164 -1.43 8.61 5.86
CA THR A 164 -0.54 9.62 6.46
C THR A 164 0.62 9.97 5.52
N VAL A 165 1.32 8.97 4.99
CA VAL A 165 2.41 9.17 4.03
C VAL A 165 1.89 9.86 2.77
N THR A 166 0.75 9.42 2.24
CA THR A 166 0.10 10.05 1.09
C THR A 166 -0.15 11.54 1.33
N GLY A 167 -0.78 11.90 2.45
CA GLY A 167 -1.05 13.29 2.80
C GLY A 167 0.22 14.13 2.93
N ARG A 168 1.31 13.55 3.46
CA ARG A 168 2.61 14.24 3.61
C ARG A 168 3.30 14.49 2.28
N ILE A 169 3.20 13.56 1.32
CA ILE A 169 3.67 13.75 -0.05
C ILE A 169 2.81 14.82 -0.74
N ALA A 170 1.48 14.70 -0.68
CA ALA A 170 0.55 15.64 -1.28
C ALA A 170 0.77 17.09 -0.79
N ALA A 171 1.02 17.29 0.50
CA ALA A 171 1.30 18.60 1.09
C ALA A 171 2.59 19.26 0.58
N ARG A 172 3.50 18.49 -0.05
CA ARG A 172 4.75 18.98 -0.65
C ARG A 172 4.67 19.15 -2.16
N MET A 173 3.69 18.51 -2.82
CA MET A 173 3.48 18.63 -4.26
C MET A 173 3.06 20.05 -4.65
N ALA A 174 3.42 20.44 -5.87
CA ALA A 174 3.10 21.72 -6.49
C ALA A 174 2.99 21.52 -8.01
N ALA A 175 2.59 22.55 -8.76
CA ALA A 175 2.43 22.45 -10.21
C ALA A 175 3.71 22.00 -10.95
N ASP A 176 4.87 22.31 -10.39
CA ASP A 176 6.21 21.97 -10.90
C ASP A 176 6.93 20.91 -10.08
N LYS A 177 6.26 20.29 -9.10
CA LYS A 177 6.85 19.27 -8.21
C LYS A 177 6.01 17.99 -8.20
N SER A 178 6.57 16.96 -8.83
CA SER A 178 5.96 15.64 -8.92
C SER A 178 5.84 14.94 -7.57
N ALA A 179 5.02 13.90 -7.51
CA ALA A 179 4.89 13.06 -6.32
C ALA A 179 6.24 12.43 -5.90
N ARG A 180 7.05 11.99 -6.88
CA ARG A 180 8.38 11.43 -6.60
C ARG A 180 9.33 12.48 -6.03
N ALA A 181 9.40 13.67 -6.61
CA ALA A 181 10.24 14.74 -6.07
C ALA A 181 9.80 15.17 -4.66
N ALA A 182 8.49 15.22 -4.39
CA ALA A 182 7.95 15.51 -3.07
C ALA A 182 8.27 14.41 -2.03
N TRP A 183 8.30 13.13 -2.44
CA TRP A 183 8.77 12.03 -1.61
C TRP A 183 10.27 12.13 -1.31
N ASP A 184 11.09 12.38 -2.33
CA ASP A 184 12.54 12.53 -2.15
C ASP A 184 12.87 13.69 -1.21
N GLU A 185 12.18 14.83 -1.36
CA GLU A 185 12.30 15.97 -0.44
C GLU A 185 11.94 15.58 1.00
N LEU A 186 10.86 14.82 1.19
CA LEU A 186 10.43 14.32 2.49
C LEU A 186 11.48 13.41 3.16
N LEU A 187 12.32 12.71 2.37
CA LEU A 187 13.43 11.92 2.89
C LEU A 187 14.67 12.75 3.22
N THR A 188 14.87 13.90 2.56
CA THR A 188 16.05 14.77 2.76
C THR A 188 15.91 15.77 3.92
N ASP A 189 14.69 16.19 4.26
CA ASP A 189 14.38 16.91 5.50
C ASP A 189 14.13 15.86 6.59
N PRO A 190 15.20 15.41 7.29
CA PRO A 190 15.37 14.03 7.71
C PRO A 190 14.14 13.56 8.49
N PRO A 191 13.40 12.57 7.97
CA PRO A 191 12.33 11.99 8.73
C PRO A 191 12.96 11.40 10.00
N ALA A 192 12.21 11.42 11.10
CA ALA A 192 12.59 10.63 12.25
C ALA A 192 12.81 9.19 11.80
N GLU A 193 13.69 8.47 12.46
CA GLU A 193 14.00 7.08 12.14
C GLU A 193 13.32 6.16 13.14
N ILE A 194 12.91 4.97 12.67
CA ILE A 194 12.44 3.90 13.55
C ILE A 194 13.20 2.62 13.28
N GLU A 195 13.68 1.98 14.34
CA GLU A 195 14.24 0.64 14.27
C GLU A 195 13.09 -0.37 14.10
N VAL A 196 13.20 -1.20 13.06
CA VAL A 196 12.29 -2.31 12.83
C VAL A 196 13.08 -3.60 12.81
N TRP A 197 12.48 -4.67 13.31
CA TRP A 197 13.03 -6.00 13.21
C TRP A 197 12.51 -6.68 11.94
N ASP A 198 13.43 -7.03 11.04
CA ASP A 198 13.13 -7.79 9.84
C ASP A 198 13.64 -9.24 9.97
N VAL A 199 13.42 -10.04 8.92
CA VAL A 199 13.83 -11.47 8.90
C VAL A 199 15.36 -11.66 8.88
N ASN A 200 16.12 -10.62 8.58
CA ASN A 200 17.58 -10.58 8.51
C ASN A 200 18.23 -9.84 9.69
N GLY A 201 17.45 -9.21 10.57
CA GLY A 201 17.93 -8.48 11.75
C GLY A 201 17.29 -7.10 11.93
N PRO A 202 17.85 -6.24 12.80
CA PRO A 202 17.39 -4.87 12.93
C PRO A 202 17.76 -4.06 11.68
N ARG A 203 16.85 -3.20 11.26
CA ARG A 203 17.09 -2.20 10.22
C ARG A 203 16.39 -0.90 10.57
N THR A 204 16.88 0.20 10.04
CA THR A 204 16.26 1.51 10.23
C THR A 204 15.39 1.88 9.04
N LEU A 205 14.21 2.41 9.31
CA LEU A 205 13.30 2.94 8.29
C LEU A 205 13.00 4.41 8.53
N PRO A 206 12.73 5.18 7.44
CA PRO A 206 12.07 6.47 7.55
C PRO A 206 10.73 6.34 8.29
N TYR A 207 10.57 7.11 9.36
CA TYR A 207 9.32 7.30 10.09
C TYR A 207 8.73 8.66 9.75
N ILE A 208 7.64 8.62 8.98
CA ILE A 208 6.92 9.79 8.50
C ILE A 208 5.88 10.17 9.55
N LYS A 209 6.20 11.20 10.33
CA LYS A 209 5.27 11.75 11.31
C LYS A 209 4.06 12.37 10.60
N GLY A 210 2.87 12.13 11.16
CA GLY A 210 1.66 12.78 10.72
C GLY A 210 1.74 14.30 10.82
N LEU A 211 0.83 14.99 10.12
CA LEU A 211 0.55 16.39 10.41
C LEU A 211 -0.05 16.42 11.82
N GLY A 212 0.72 16.89 12.80
CA GLY A 212 0.17 17.12 14.15
C GLY A 212 -1.00 18.09 14.09
N PRO A 213 -1.74 18.30 15.20
CA PRO A 213 -2.72 19.37 15.25
C PRO A 213 -2.06 20.68 14.81
N ALA A 214 -2.72 21.39 13.90
CA ALA A 214 -2.35 22.72 13.46
C ALA A 214 -2.37 23.73 14.61
#